data_AF-A0A914YQT7-F1
#
_entry.id   AF-A0A914YQT7-F1
#
_cell.length_a   1.000
_cell.length_b   1.000
_cell.length_c   1.000
_cell.angle_alpha   90.00
_cell.angle_beta   90.00
_cell.angle_gamma   90.00
#
_symmetry.space_group_name_H-M   'P 1'
#
loop_
_entity.id
_entity.type
_entity.pdbx_description
1 polymer ?
#
loop_
_entity_poly.entity_id
_entity_poly.type
_entity_poly.pdbx_seq_one_letter_code
_entity_poly.pdbx_strand_id
1 'polypeptide(L)'
;MVVTGTDEGEHDAGWIEGVAILISVVVVVLVTALNDYTKERQFRGLQAKIETEHKFSVIRGGQQIQIIVNELVVGDVAQIKYGDLLPSDGILIQCNDLKIDESSLTGESDLIKKSVEHDPMLLSGTHVMEGSGRMLVTAVGIHSQTGIIMTLLGAAKSAVEEERKAQKSQQKGGKTRRKSKASGNVILYPPPPLLLQPLSIFHYCY
;
A
#
# COMPACT_ATOMS: atom_id res chain seq x y z
N MET A 1 -33.71 -41.08 -63.90
CA MET A 1 -32.27 -40.77 -63.86
C MET A 1 -31.99 -40.13 -62.52
N VAL A 2 -31.64 -40.94 -61.51
CA VAL A 2 -31.26 -40.46 -60.18
C VAL A 2 -29.74 -40.40 -60.18
N VAL A 3 -29.19 -39.19 -60.10
CA VAL A 3 -27.76 -38.96 -59.96
C VAL A 3 -27.46 -38.95 -58.47
N THR A 4 -26.84 -40.01 -57.98
CA THR A 4 -26.17 -40.08 -56.69
C THR A 4 -24.76 -39.52 -56.85
N GLY A 5 -24.40 -38.48 -56.10
CA GLY A 5 -23.07 -37.86 -56.15
C GLY A 5 -22.59 -37.43 -54.76
N THR A 6 -22.05 -38.41 -54.03
CA THR A 6 -20.90 -38.30 -53.09
C THR A 6 -20.83 -37.11 -52.11
N ASP A 7 -21.32 -37.35 -50.89
CA ASP A 7 -21.01 -36.60 -49.65
C ASP A 7 -19.71 -37.13 -49.00
N GLU A 8 -18.55 -36.96 -49.64
CA GLU A 8 -17.25 -37.41 -49.07
C GLU A 8 -16.25 -36.28 -48.76
N GLY A 9 -16.69 -35.01 -48.78
CA GLY A 9 -15.83 -33.85 -48.52
C GLY A 9 -16.08 -33.08 -47.21
N GLU A 10 -17.20 -33.32 -46.51
CA GLU A 10 -17.62 -32.48 -45.36
C GLU A 10 -16.98 -32.88 -44.02
N HIS A 11 -16.67 -34.17 -43.81
CA HIS A 11 -16.10 -34.64 -42.54
C HIS A 11 -14.60 -34.32 -42.40
N ASP A 12 -13.86 -34.31 -43.51
CA ASP A 12 -12.43 -33.98 -43.52
C ASP A 12 -12.17 -32.48 -43.39
N ALA A 13 -13.18 -31.61 -43.47
CA ALA A 13 -13.04 -30.16 -43.29
C ALA A 13 -13.36 -29.69 -41.85
N GLY A 14 -14.14 -30.47 -41.09
CA GLY A 14 -14.61 -30.05 -39.76
C GLY A 14 -13.50 -29.92 -38.71
N TRP A 15 -12.44 -30.74 -38.80
CA TRP A 15 -11.28 -30.61 -37.91
C TRP A 15 -10.45 -29.35 -38.24
N ILE A 16 -10.40 -28.95 -39.52
CA ILE A 16 -9.74 -27.70 -39.94
C ILE A 16 -10.49 -26.49 -39.39
N GLU A 17 -11.82 -26.52 -39.35
CA GLU A 17 -12.62 -25.44 -38.75
C GLU A 17 -12.32 -25.28 -37.25
N GLY A 18 -12.26 -26.38 -36.50
CA GLY A 18 -11.89 -26.35 -35.08
C GLY A 18 -10.45 -25.86 -34.84
N VAL A 19 -9.51 -26.29 -35.68
CA VAL A 19 -8.10 -25.84 -35.62
C VAL A 19 -8.00 -24.35 -35.95
N ALA A 20 -8.76 -23.85 -36.92
CA ALA A 20 -8.78 -22.43 -37.29
C ALA A 20 -9.25 -21.53 -36.13
N ILE A 21 -10.29 -21.94 -35.41
CA ILE A 21 -10.78 -21.22 -34.22
C ILE A 21 -9.73 -21.24 -33.11
N LEU A 22 -9.09 -22.39 -32.87
CA LEU A 22 -8.08 -22.53 -31.83
C LEU A 22 -6.86 -21.64 -32.11
N ILE A 23 -6.37 -21.63 -33.36
CA ILE A 23 -5.26 -20.77 -33.78
C ILE A 23 -5.64 -19.29 -33.61
N SER A 24 -6.85 -18.90 -34.01
CA SER A 24 -7.34 -17.52 -33.87
C SER A 24 -7.32 -17.05 -32.40
N VAL A 25 -7.85 -17.86 -31.48
CA VAL A 25 -7.85 -17.54 -30.04
C VAL A 25 -6.43 -17.47 -29.48
N VAL A 26 -5.55 -18.40 -29.85
CA VAL A 26 -4.15 -18.41 -29.41
C VAL A 26 -3.42 -17.14 -29.85
N VAL A 27 -3.59 -16.72 -31.10
CA VAL A 27 -2.98 -15.49 -31.63
C VAL A 27 -3.51 -14.26 -30.89
N VAL A 28 -4.83 -14.16 -30.66
CA VAL A 28 -5.44 -13.04 -29.92
C VAL A 28 -4.93 -12.97 -28.48
N VAL A 29 -4.82 -14.09 -27.78
CA VAL A 29 -4.30 -14.15 -26.40
C VAL A 29 -2.84 -13.75 -26.35
N LEU A 30 -2.01 -14.23 -27.29
CA LEU A 30 -0.60 -13.85 -27.39
C LEU A 30 -0.42 -12.35 -27.65
N VAL A 31 -1.17 -11.79 -28.61
CA VAL A 31 -1.11 -10.35 -28.91
C VAL A 31 -1.58 -9.52 -27.71
N THR A 32 -2.65 -9.95 -27.03
CA THR A 32 -3.13 -9.28 -25.82
C THR A 32 -2.10 -9.33 -24.69
N ALA A 33 -1.51 -10.51 -24.43
CA ALA A 33 -0.50 -10.69 -23.40
C ALA A 33 0.79 -9.90 -23.70
N LEU A 34 1.24 -9.86 -24.95
CA LEU A 34 2.40 -9.06 -25.35
C LEU A 34 2.13 -7.56 -25.24
N ASN A 35 0.93 -7.11 -25.61
CA ASN A 35 0.53 -5.71 -25.46
C ASN A 35 0.45 -5.32 -23.98
N ASP A 36 -0.15 -6.16 -23.14
CA ASP A 36 -0.26 -5.88 -21.71
C ASP A 36 1.11 -5.95 -21.01
N TYR A 37 1.99 -6.89 -21.40
CA TYR A 37 3.38 -6.92 -20.92
C TYR A 37 4.16 -5.67 -21.32
N THR A 38 3.96 -5.17 -22.54
CA THR A 38 4.62 -3.95 -23.03
C THR A 38 4.11 -2.72 -22.28
N LYS A 39 2.81 -2.62 -22.02
CA LYS A 39 2.21 -1.57 -21.19
C LYS A 39 2.76 -1.63 -19.77
N GLU A 40 2.78 -2.81 -19.15
CA GLU A 40 3.28 -2.99 -17.79
C GLU A 40 4.76 -2.61 -17.68
N ARG A 41 5.57 -2.95 -18.69
CA ARG A 41 6.98 -2.52 -18.74
C ARG A 41 7.15 -1.01 -18.86
N GLN A 42 6.28 -0.33 -19.59
CA GLN A 42 6.27 1.14 -19.69
C GLN A 42 5.84 1.80 -18.37
N PHE A 43 4.85 1.22 -17.67
CA PHE A 43 4.46 1.67 -16.33
C PHE A 43 5.59 1.48 -15.31
N ARG A 44 6.29 0.35 -15.34
CA ARG A 44 7.45 0.10 -14.46
C ARG A 44 8.62 1.04 -14.74
N GLY A 45 8.84 1.42 -16.01
CA GLY A 45 9.85 2.42 -16.39
C GLY A 45 9.52 3.83 -15.92
N LEU A 46 8.23 4.21 -15.92
CA LEU A 46 7.76 5.48 -15.37
C LEU A 46 7.81 5.48 -13.83
N GLN A 47 7.41 4.38 -13.18
CA GLN A 47 7.52 4.21 -11.72
C GLN A 47 8.97 4.26 -11.25
N ALA A 48 9.89 3.61 -11.97
CA ALA A 48 11.32 3.67 -11.66
C ALA A 48 11.89 5.10 -11.81
N LYS A 49 11.41 5.90 -12.78
CA LYS A 49 11.79 7.32 -12.87
C LYS A 49 11.21 8.15 -11.74
N ILE A 50 9.96 7.92 -11.36
CA ILE A 50 9.27 8.68 -10.29
C ILE A 50 9.83 8.34 -8.91
N GLU A 51 10.16 7.08 -8.62
CA GLU A 51 10.83 6.66 -7.37
C GLU A 51 12.29 7.18 -7.28
N THR A 52 12.94 7.46 -8.41
CA THR A 52 14.33 7.97 -8.44
C THR A 52 14.40 9.50 -8.40
N GLU A 53 13.29 10.23 -8.58
CA GLU A 53 13.30 11.68 -8.81
C GLU A 53 12.95 12.56 -7.60
N HIS A 54 12.45 12.00 -6.49
CA HIS A 54 12.31 12.77 -5.25
C HIS A 54 13.68 13.00 -4.61
N LYS A 55 14.36 14.04 -5.11
CA LYS A 55 15.60 14.58 -4.56
C LYS A 55 15.26 15.60 -3.50
N PHE A 56 15.93 15.50 -2.36
CA PHE A 56 15.82 16.45 -1.27
C PHE A 56 17.17 17.14 -1.05
N SER A 57 17.15 18.43 -0.72
CA SER A 57 18.36 19.20 -0.45
C SER A 57 18.81 19.00 1.00
N VAL A 58 20.04 18.56 1.21
CA VAL A 58 20.66 18.47 2.53
C VAL A 58 22.00 19.20 2.56
N ILE A 59 22.47 19.55 3.76
CA ILE A 59 23.74 20.22 3.98
C ILE A 59 24.68 19.24 4.67
N ARG A 60 25.70 18.76 3.94
CA ARG A 60 26.76 17.91 4.48
C ARG A 60 28.12 18.55 4.18
N GLY A 61 29.01 18.61 5.17
CA GLY A 61 30.32 19.26 5.00
C GLY A 61 30.25 20.76 4.66
N GLY A 62 29.17 21.45 5.06
CA GLY A 62 28.96 22.87 4.79
C GLY A 62 28.51 23.20 3.37
N GLN A 63 28.30 22.21 2.50
CA GLN A 63 27.79 22.40 1.14
C GLN A 63 26.38 21.83 0.99
N GLN A 64 25.54 22.49 0.20
CA GLN A 64 24.21 22.01 -0.15
C GLN A 64 24.32 20.96 -1.27
N ILE A 65 23.90 19.75 -0.97
CA ILE A 65 23.87 18.61 -1.91
C ILE A 65 22.44 18.11 -2.07
N GLN A 66 22.09 17.65 -3.27
CA GLN A 66 20.81 16.98 -3.50
C GLN A 66 21.02 15.47 -3.39
N ILE A 67 20.32 14.84 -2.46
CA ILE A 67 20.33 13.39 -2.25
C ILE A 67 18.96 12.80 -2.53
N ILE A 68 18.91 11.51 -2.81
CA ILE A 68 17.64 10.79 -2.95
C ILE A 68 17.02 10.66 -1.55
N VAL A 69 15.69 10.76 -1.43
CA VAL A 69 15.00 10.62 -0.13
C VAL A 69 15.38 9.35 0.63
N ASN A 70 15.65 8.24 -0.07
CA ASN A 70 16.08 6.98 0.56
C ASN A 70 17.49 7.04 1.19
N GLU A 71 18.32 8.02 0.84
CA GLU A 71 19.67 8.21 1.41
C GLU A 71 19.68 9.18 2.60
N LEU A 72 18.50 9.70 2.97
CA LEU A 72 18.32 10.61 4.09
C LEU A 72 18.47 9.86 5.42
N VAL A 73 19.31 10.37 6.31
CA VAL A 73 19.58 9.76 7.61
C VAL A 73 19.35 10.73 8.76
N VAL A 74 19.13 10.18 9.95
CA VAL A 74 19.03 10.96 11.19
C VAL A 74 20.33 11.74 11.42
N GLY A 75 20.20 13.00 11.81
CA GLY A 75 21.32 13.92 12.00
C GLY A 75 21.72 14.72 10.77
N ASP A 76 21.13 14.46 9.60
CA ASP A 76 21.27 15.33 8.44
C ASP A 76 20.62 16.70 8.69
N VAL A 77 21.20 17.75 8.13
CA VAL A 77 20.57 19.07 8.06
C VAL A 77 19.86 19.20 6.72
N ALA A 78 18.54 19.09 6.74
CA ALA A 78 17.68 19.21 5.58
C ALA A 78 17.39 20.69 5.29
N GLN A 79 17.49 21.09 4.03
CA GLN A 79 17.12 22.43 3.59
C GLN A 79 15.74 22.40 2.94
N ILE A 80 14.83 23.20 3.50
CA ILE A 80 13.42 23.22 3.19
C ILE A 80 13.12 24.43 2.31
N LYS A 81 12.40 24.21 1.22
CA LYS A 81 11.94 25.24 0.28
C LYS A 81 10.42 25.18 0.11
N TYR A 82 9.87 26.27 -0.41
CA TYR A 82 8.49 26.34 -0.84
C TYR A 82 8.14 25.21 -1.83
N GLY A 83 7.01 24.54 -1.58
CA GLY A 83 6.51 23.43 -2.41
C GLY A 83 7.11 22.07 -2.07
N ASP A 84 8.08 21.98 -1.16
CA ASP A 84 8.65 20.71 -0.74
C ASP A 84 7.64 19.89 0.07
N LEU A 85 7.58 18.59 -0.22
CA LEU A 85 6.96 17.59 0.66
C LEU A 85 8.03 17.10 1.63
N LEU A 86 7.78 17.21 2.94
CA LEU A 86 8.76 16.79 3.94
C LEU A 86 8.86 15.25 4.00
N PRO A 87 10.02 14.66 3.68
CA PRO A 87 10.18 13.20 3.67
C PRO A 87 10.42 12.59 5.06
N SER A 88 10.77 13.41 6.04
CA SER A 88 11.21 12.99 7.37
C SER A 88 10.72 13.95 8.44
N ASP A 89 10.68 13.49 9.68
CA ASP A 89 10.46 14.35 10.83
C ASP A 89 11.76 15.08 11.20
N GLY A 90 11.61 16.28 11.76
CA GLY A 90 12.76 17.07 12.15
C GLY A 90 12.46 18.23 13.07
N ILE A 91 13.53 18.84 13.59
CA ILE A 91 13.48 20.04 14.41
C ILE A 91 14.05 21.20 13.60
N LEU A 92 13.30 22.28 13.51
CA LEU A 92 13.66 23.51 12.83
C LEU A 92 14.84 24.18 13.53
N ILE A 93 15.94 24.36 12.80
CA ILE A 93 17.14 25.07 13.26
C ILE A 93 17.07 26.55 12.85
N GLN A 94 16.52 26.82 11.66
CA GLN A 94 16.44 28.15 11.08
C GLN A 94 15.17 28.25 10.23
N CYS A 95 14.44 29.36 10.34
CA CYS A 95 13.24 29.59 9.52
C CYS A 95 13.19 31.01 8.97
N ASN A 96 12.51 31.17 7.84
CA ASN A 96 12.14 32.44 7.26
C ASN A 96 10.68 32.35 6.78
N ASP A 97 9.77 32.89 7.60
CA ASP A 97 8.32 32.89 7.40
C ASP A 97 7.74 31.53 6.93
N LEU A 98 8.13 30.47 7.63
CA LEU A 98 7.76 29.10 7.26
C LEU A 98 6.29 28.80 7.64
N LYS A 99 5.48 28.46 6.64
CA LYS A 99 4.11 27.95 6.82
C LYS A 99 3.96 26.59 6.17
N ILE A 100 3.31 25.70 6.90
CA ILE A 100 3.16 24.30 6.51
C ILE A 100 1.69 23.91 6.58
N ASP A 101 1.28 23.11 5.61
CA ASP A 101 -0.01 22.44 5.59
C ASP A 101 0.13 21.06 6.26
N GLU A 102 -0.52 20.92 7.41
CA GLU A 102 -0.58 19.68 8.19
C GLU A 102 -1.88 18.89 7.96
N SER A 103 -2.73 19.31 7.02
CA SER A 103 -4.01 18.65 6.70
C SER A 103 -3.87 17.17 6.37
N SER A 104 -2.73 16.78 5.79
CA SER A 104 -2.43 15.39 5.46
C SER A 104 -2.28 14.50 6.69
N LEU A 105 -1.93 15.08 7.85
CA LEU A 105 -1.68 14.33 9.09
C LEU A 105 -2.77 14.57 10.15
N THR A 106 -3.21 15.81 10.33
CA THR A 106 -4.18 16.19 11.37
C THR A 106 -5.61 16.28 10.83
N GLY A 107 -5.77 16.47 9.52
CA GLY A 107 -7.07 16.72 8.89
C GLY A 107 -7.55 18.17 8.99
N GLU A 108 -6.76 19.06 9.58
CA GLU A 108 -7.07 20.49 9.68
C GLU A 108 -6.49 21.23 8.46
N SER A 109 -7.31 22.00 7.75
CA SER A 109 -6.92 22.68 6.50
C SER A 109 -6.14 23.99 6.69
N ASP A 110 -5.96 24.42 7.94
CA ASP A 110 -5.32 25.70 8.24
C ASP A 110 -3.80 25.63 8.16
N LEU A 111 -3.21 26.66 7.56
CA LEU A 111 -1.76 26.82 7.45
C LEU A 111 -1.13 27.14 8.81
N ILE A 112 -0.25 26.27 9.28
CA ILE A 112 0.41 26.42 10.58
C ILE A 112 1.75 27.14 10.37
N LYS A 113 1.94 28.24 11.11
CA LYS A 113 3.22 28.98 11.15
C LYS A 113 4.20 28.25 12.07
N LYS A 114 5.37 27.90 11.54
CA LYS A 114 6.44 27.25 12.30
C LYS A 114 7.52 28.26 12.65
N SER A 115 8.00 28.20 13.89
CA SER A 115 9.04 29.08 14.42
C SER A 115 9.92 28.29 15.38
N VAL A 116 11.22 28.61 15.41
CA VAL A 116 12.21 27.92 16.25
C VAL A 116 11.85 28.01 17.74
N GLU A 117 11.16 29.07 18.17
CA GLU A 117 10.86 29.32 19.59
C GLU A 117 9.52 28.73 20.05
N HIS A 118 8.51 28.72 19.18
CA HIS A 118 7.13 28.38 19.55
C HIS A 118 6.74 26.97 19.12
N ASP A 119 7.11 26.58 17.90
CA ASP A 119 6.78 25.28 17.32
C ASP A 119 7.85 24.90 16.29
N PRO A 120 8.99 24.36 16.77
CA PRO A 120 10.09 23.99 15.91
C PRO A 120 9.89 22.61 15.26
N MET A 121 8.82 21.88 15.59
CA MET A 121 8.66 20.51 15.12
C MET A 121 8.07 20.46 13.72
N LEU A 122 8.74 19.69 12.86
CA LEU A 122 8.35 19.44 11.49
C LEU A 122 8.04 17.97 11.31
N LEU A 123 6.92 17.70 10.66
CA LEU A 123 6.36 16.36 10.53
C LEU A 123 6.47 15.88 9.08
N SER A 124 6.81 14.61 8.90
CA SER A 124 6.84 13.97 7.59
C SER A 124 5.44 13.98 6.97
N GLY A 125 5.38 13.98 5.63
CA GLY A 125 4.10 13.97 4.91
C GLY A 125 3.36 15.30 4.90
N THR A 126 3.96 16.37 5.43
CA THR A 126 3.40 17.73 5.39
C THR A 126 3.99 18.53 4.24
N HIS A 127 3.21 19.49 3.72
CA HIS A 127 3.59 20.30 2.56
C HIS A 127 4.00 21.71 2.97
N VAL A 128 5.12 22.18 2.43
CA VAL A 128 5.61 23.54 2.69
C VAL A 128 4.89 24.51 1.76
N MET A 129 4.08 25.36 2.35
CA MET A 129 3.19 26.25 1.60
C MET A 129 3.72 27.68 1.50
N GLU A 130 4.57 28.12 2.42
CA GLU A 130 5.28 29.41 2.32
C GLU A 130 6.62 29.36 3.05
N GLY A 131 7.53 30.23 2.62
CA GLY A 131 8.81 30.43 3.30
C GLY A 131 9.90 29.41 2.95
N SER A 132 10.93 29.38 3.78
CA SER A 132 12.05 28.45 3.69
C SER A 132 12.72 28.25 5.04
N GLY A 133 13.52 27.19 5.19
CA GLY A 133 14.18 26.91 6.45
C GLY A 133 15.22 25.81 6.37
N ARG A 134 15.77 25.49 7.54
CA ARG A 134 16.66 24.35 7.75
C ARG A 134 16.17 23.57 8.95
N MET A 135 16.14 22.26 8.82
CA MET A 135 15.77 21.35 9.89
C MET A 135 16.83 20.30 10.13
N LEU A 136 16.94 19.87 11.37
CA LEU A 136 17.68 18.67 11.76
C LEU A 136 16.76 17.47 11.64
N VAL A 137 17.16 16.47 10.87
CA VAL A 137 16.39 15.23 10.72
C VAL A 137 16.46 14.41 12.00
N THR A 138 15.30 14.08 12.58
CA THR A 138 15.20 13.30 13.83
C THR A 138 14.72 11.88 13.58
N ALA A 139 13.79 11.67 12.65
CA ALA A 139 13.27 10.35 12.32
C ALA A 139 12.97 10.21 10.81
N VAL A 140 13.30 9.04 10.24
CA VAL A 140 13.14 8.73 8.82
C VAL A 140 12.40 7.40 8.61
N GLY A 141 11.71 7.27 7.48
CA GLY A 141 11.06 6.03 7.07
C GLY A 141 10.01 5.55 8.07
N ILE A 142 10.05 4.26 8.44
CA ILE A 142 9.06 3.64 9.35
C ILE A 142 9.04 4.25 10.77
N HIS A 143 10.09 4.98 11.15
CA HIS A 143 10.20 5.60 12.47
C HIS A 143 9.64 7.03 12.49
N SER A 144 9.30 7.61 11.34
CA SER A 144 8.63 8.91 11.29
C SER A 144 7.16 8.78 11.68
N GLN A 145 6.51 9.88 12.05
CA GLN A 145 5.08 9.90 12.41
C GLN A 145 4.22 9.29 11.30
N THR A 146 4.44 9.71 10.05
CA THR A 146 3.73 9.15 8.89
C THR A 146 4.07 7.67 8.68
N GLY A 147 5.32 7.27 8.88
CA GLY A 147 5.76 5.88 8.76
C GLY A 147 5.08 4.96 9.77
N ILE A 148 4.96 5.40 11.02
CA ILE A 148 4.27 4.67 12.09
C ILE A 148 2.78 4.54 11.76
N ILE A 149 2.11 5.63 11.38
CA ILE A 149 0.69 5.63 11.02
C ILE A 149 0.44 4.68 9.83
N MET A 150 1.26 4.75 8.78
CA MET A 150 1.12 3.88 7.62
C MET A 150 1.34 2.41 7.96
N THR A 151 2.31 2.11 8.83
CA THR A 151 2.58 0.74 9.30
C THR A 151 1.40 0.19 10.09
N LEU A 152 0.82 0.99 11.00
CA LEU A 152 -0.37 0.60 11.78
C LEU A 152 -1.59 0.37 10.89
N LEU A 153 -1.85 1.25 9.92
CA LEU A 153 -2.94 1.10 8.96
C LEU A 153 -2.74 -0.12 8.05
N GLY A 154 -1.49 -0.37 7.64
CA GLY A 154 -1.11 -1.55 6.87
C GLY A 154 -1.38 -2.85 7.63
N ALA A 155 -0.92 -2.93 8.88
CA ALA A 155 -1.14 -4.08 9.76
C ALA A 155 -2.64 -4.35 10.00
N ALA A 156 -3.43 -3.29 10.22
CA ALA A 156 -4.88 -3.40 10.37
C ALA A 156 -5.56 -3.93 9.11
N LYS A 157 -5.16 -3.46 7.92
CA LYS A 157 -5.69 -3.98 6.65
C LYS A 157 -5.40 -5.46 6.45
N SER A 158 -4.20 -5.93 6.78
CA SER A 158 -3.85 -7.35 6.68
C SER A 158 -4.70 -8.23 7.59
N ALA A 159 -4.97 -7.79 8.83
CA ALA A 159 -5.82 -8.54 9.77
C ALA A 159 -7.27 -8.64 9.26
N VAL A 160 -7.83 -7.54 8.75
CA VAL A 160 -9.19 -7.54 8.17
C VAL A 160 -9.28 -8.43 6.93
N GLU A 161 -8.23 -8.47 6.11
CA GLU A 161 -8.20 -9.32 4.91
C GLU A 161 -8.10 -10.81 5.26
N GLU A 162 -7.36 -11.17 6.32
CA GLU A 162 -7.31 -12.54 6.84
C GLU A 162 -8.65 -13.00 7.41
N GLU A 163 -9.35 -12.16 8.18
CA GLU A 163 -10.69 -12.44 8.68
C GLU A 163 -11.70 -12.63 7.53
N ARG A 164 -11.65 -11.77 6.51
CA ARG A 164 -12.51 -11.90 5.32
C ARG A 164 -12.23 -13.20 4.55
N LYS A 165 -10.97 -13.65 4.50
CA LYS A 165 -10.61 -14.93 3.88
C LYS A 165 -11.05 -16.13 4.72
N ALA A 166 -10.97 -16.06 6.05
CA ALA A 166 -11.45 -17.09 6.96
C ALA A 166 -12.98 -17.26 6.88
N GLN A 167 -13.74 -16.16 6.80
CA GLN A 167 -15.20 -16.18 6.66
C GLN A 167 -15.65 -16.74 5.31
N LYS A 168 -14.97 -16.40 4.20
CA LYS A 168 -15.23 -16.98 2.88
C LYS A 168 -14.95 -18.50 2.83
N SER A 169 -14.00 -18.97 3.64
CA SER A 169 -13.64 -20.39 3.71
C SER A 169 -14.70 -21.23 4.42
N GLN A 170 -15.32 -20.70 5.48
CA GLN A 170 -16.43 -21.36 6.19
C GLN A 170 -17.73 -21.41 5.36
N GLN A 171 -18.00 -20.39 4.54
CA GLN A 171 -19.20 -20.34 3.71
C GLN A 171 -19.19 -21.33 2.52
N LYS A 172 -18.00 -21.73 2.05
CA LYS A 172 -17.84 -22.80 1.03
C LYS A 172 -18.02 -24.22 1.59
N GLY A 173 -17.89 -24.43 2.90
CA GLY A 173 -18.06 -25.74 3.54
C GLY A 173 -19.52 -26.18 3.77
N GLY A 174 -20.48 -25.26 3.67
CA GLY A 174 -21.89 -25.53 4.01
C GLY A 174 -22.74 -26.21 2.92
N LYS A 175 -22.24 -26.34 1.67
CA LYS A 175 -23.06 -26.80 0.54
C LYS A 175 -22.91 -28.27 0.14
N THR A 176 -22.12 -29.07 0.86
CA THR A 176 -21.98 -30.51 0.60
C THR A 176 -22.30 -31.34 1.84
N ARG A 177 -23.59 -31.43 2.22
CA ARG A 177 -24.09 -32.55 3.02
C ARG A 177 -25.60 -32.67 2.98
N ARG A 178 -26.13 -33.29 1.92
CA ARG A 178 -27.44 -33.95 1.96
C ARG A 178 -27.35 -35.33 1.33
N LYS A 179 -27.15 -36.32 2.21
CA LYS A 179 -27.75 -37.67 2.28
C LYS A 179 -26.72 -38.77 2.54
N SER A 180 -26.55 -39.08 3.82
CA SER A 180 -26.51 -40.48 4.28
C SER A 180 -26.95 -40.50 5.75
N LYS A 181 -28.07 -41.19 6.00
CA LYS A 181 -28.52 -41.56 7.35
C LYS A 181 -27.57 -42.64 7.85
N ALA A 182 -26.93 -42.46 9.00
CA ALA A 182 -26.55 -43.54 9.88
C ALA A 182 -26.28 -43.00 11.29
N SER A 183 -26.77 -43.77 12.25
CA SER A 183 -26.76 -43.64 13.70
C SER A 183 -25.39 -43.27 14.32
N GLY A 184 -25.40 -42.60 15.47
CA GLY A 184 -24.23 -42.55 16.36
C GLY A 184 -24.08 -41.26 17.16
N ASN A 185 -24.39 -41.34 18.45
CA ASN A 185 -24.30 -40.31 19.49
C ASN A 185 -22.87 -39.75 19.65
N VAL A 186 -22.67 -38.42 19.63
CA VAL A 186 -21.45 -37.77 20.19
C VAL A 186 -21.80 -36.42 20.81
N ILE A 187 -21.24 -36.22 22.00
CA ILE A 187 -21.54 -35.29 23.08
C ILE A 187 -21.12 -33.85 22.75
N LEU A 188 -22.00 -32.89 23.03
CA LEU A 188 -21.71 -31.44 23.03
C LEU A 188 -20.88 -31.08 24.28
N TYR A 189 -19.69 -30.51 24.08
CA TYR A 189 -19.07 -29.65 25.11
C TYR A 189 -19.43 -28.19 24.81
N PRO A 190 -19.90 -27.42 25.81
CA PRO A 190 -20.20 -25.99 25.66
C PRO A 190 -18.90 -25.14 25.67
N PRO A 191 -18.95 -23.90 25.14
CA PRO A 191 -17.79 -22.99 25.13
C PRO A 191 -17.46 -22.48 26.55
N PRO A 192 -16.19 -22.17 26.87
CA PRO A 192 -15.84 -21.56 28.15
C PRO A 192 -16.27 -20.08 28.20
N PRO A 193 -16.66 -19.56 29.38
CA PRO A 193 -17.29 -18.25 29.51
C PRO A 193 -16.29 -17.10 29.52
N LEU A 194 -16.69 -16.00 28.87
CA LEU A 194 -16.19 -14.65 29.12
C LEU A 194 -16.43 -14.27 30.59
N LEU A 195 -15.35 -13.98 31.32
CA LEU A 195 -15.41 -13.30 32.61
C LEU A 195 -14.63 -11.98 32.50
N LEU A 196 -15.40 -10.91 32.28
CA LEU A 196 -15.13 -9.61 32.87
C LEU A 196 -14.88 -9.79 34.37
N GLN A 197 -14.04 -8.94 34.97
CA GLN A 197 -14.38 -8.09 36.13
C GLN A 197 -13.17 -7.20 36.51
N PRO A 198 -13.42 -6.09 37.25
CA PRO A 198 -12.81 -4.79 37.01
C PRO A 198 -11.79 -4.34 38.07
N LEU A 199 -11.29 -3.10 37.88
CA LEU A 199 -10.78 -2.13 38.87
C LEU A 199 -10.97 -2.52 40.35
N SER A 200 -9.90 -2.50 41.15
CA SER A 200 -9.62 -1.41 42.12
C SER A 200 -8.63 -1.79 43.23
N ILE A 201 -7.54 -0.99 43.32
CA ILE A 201 -6.98 -0.31 44.50
C ILE A 201 -6.42 -1.16 45.69
N PHE A 202 -5.37 -0.61 46.31
CA PHE A 202 -4.75 -0.91 47.62
C PHE A 202 -3.75 -2.09 47.56
N HIS A 203 -2.55 -2.09 48.13
CA HIS A 203 -1.78 -1.19 49.02
C HIS A 203 -0.39 -1.87 49.20
N TYR A 204 0.60 -1.14 49.70
CA TYR A 204 1.90 -1.59 50.25
C TYR A 204 2.98 -2.05 49.24
N CYS A 205 4.05 -1.28 48.99
CA CYS A 205 5.12 -0.79 49.88
C CYS A 205 6.08 -1.92 50.32
N TYR A 206 7.20 -2.04 49.60
CA TYR A 206 8.57 -2.03 50.13
C TYR A 206 9.53 -1.63 48.99
#